data_AF-A0A8H8JFU9-F1
#
_entry.id   AF-A0A8H8JFU9-F1
#
_cell.length_a   1.000
_cell.length_b   1.000
_cell.length_c   1.000
_cell.angle_alpha   90.00
_cell.angle_beta   90.00
_cell.angle_gamma   90.00
#
_symmetry.space_group_name_H-M   'P 1'
#
loop_
_entity.id
_entity.type
_entity.pdbx_description
1 polymer ?
#
loop_
_entity_poly.entity_id
_entity_poly.type
_entity_poly.pdbx_seq_one_letter_code
_entity_poly.pdbx_strand_id
1 'polypeptide(L)'
;MPFKTPQQLVDEYKRSGAFDLLRKKLLTEFQTTKSHEKFVERVEEIVGEKLKDDVHLTYKKRDKLQEEIIIELERYPLWERALSDARAEILEKRKFFGPVDEDLDKLLQADKLNMQAQGVPISWRREFHYTAVTAGSKLYGAAGSGLKSNTPQPPAPEEPPPPPPPPPSSPPPPPPPPPQMTQPSYWGYPNMPGYPMGMPPNAYGAYGYGYGYPDPSMYAYAGMTPNPHGYPVPNGGPQVPPPGMFMPPPPPGPYPGQQGGWQ
;
A
#
# COMPACT_ATOMS: atom_id res chain seq x y z
N MET A 1 -2.66 -27.06 -7.49
CA MET A 1 -1.58 -27.43 -8.42
C MET A 1 -0.29 -27.27 -7.64
N PRO A 2 0.60 -28.27 -7.64
CA PRO A 2 1.84 -28.19 -6.90
C PRO A 2 2.66 -26.97 -7.30
N PHE A 3 3.30 -26.31 -6.34
CA PHE A 3 4.22 -25.21 -6.63
C PHE A 3 5.44 -25.74 -7.38
N LYS A 4 5.60 -25.32 -8.65
CA LYS A 4 6.72 -25.71 -9.52
C LYS A 4 7.84 -24.67 -9.51
N THR A 5 7.53 -23.42 -9.19
CA THR A 5 8.49 -22.31 -9.21
C THR A 5 8.34 -21.44 -7.96
N PRO A 6 9.43 -20.78 -7.49
CA PRO A 6 9.34 -19.83 -6.38
C PRO A 6 8.32 -18.70 -6.63
N GLN A 7 8.17 -18.29 -7.90
CA GLN A 7 7.19 -17.28 -8.29
C GLN A 7 5.75 -17.71 -7.98
N GLN A 8 5.40 -18.99 -8.22
CA GLN A 8 4.07 -19.51 -7.91
C GLN A 8 3.76 -19.47 -6.42
N LEU A 9 4.75 -19.72 -5.57
CA LEU A 9 4.60 -19.61 -4.11
C LEU A 9 4.32 -18.16 -3.70
N VAL A 10 5.06 -17.20 -4.27
CA VAL A 10 4.83 -15.76 -4.02
C VAL A 10 3.45 -15.33 -4.50
N ASP A 11 3.02 -15.79 -5.67
CA ASP A 11 1.71 -15.44 -6.23
C ASP A 11 0.57 -16.03 -5.38
N GLU A 12 0.73 -17.25 -4.87
CA GLU A 12 -0.24 -17.85 -3.95
C GLU A 12 -0.23 -17.16 -2.58
N TYR A 13 0.94 -16.76 -2.07
CA TYR A 13 1.06 -15.98 -0.84
C TYR A 13 0.39 -14.60 -0.95
N LYS A 14 0.45 -13.97 -2.12
CA LYS A 14 -0.32 -12.76 -2.40
C LYS A 14 -1.82 -13.07 -2.47
N ARG A 15 -2.21 -14.16 -3.13
CA ARG A 15 -3.62 -14.57 -3.26
C ARG A 15 -4.26 -14.95 -1.93
N SER A 16 -3.50 -15.50 -0.98
CA SER A 16 -4.00 -15.87 0.35
C SER A 16 -4.36 -14.66 1.22
N GLY A 17 -3.96 -13.44 0.83
CA GLY A 17 -4.13 -12.22 1.63
C GLY A 17 -3.12 -12.05 2.76
N ALA A 18 -2.24 -13.03 2.99
CA ALA A 18 -1.18 -12.94 4.00
C ALA A 18 -0.22 -11.79 3.71
N PHE A 19 0.08 -11.54 2.42
CA PHE A 19 0.88 -10.38 1.99
C PHE A 19 0.27 -9.04 2.39
N ASP A 20 -1.06 -8.88 2.27
CA ASP A 20 -1.73 -7.63 2.66
C ASP A 20 -1.75 -7.44 4.17
N LEU A 21 -1.91 -8.53 4.93
CA LEU A 21 -1.78 -8.50 6.39
C LEU A 21 -0.36 -8.10 6.80
N LEU A 22 0.66 -8.65 6.13
CA LEU A 22 2.05 -8.31 6.35
C LEU A 22 2.31 -6.82 6.07
N ARG A 23 1.78 -6.31 4.95
CA ARG A 23 1.88 -4.88 4.60
C ARG A 23 1.23 -3.99 5.66
N LYS A 24 0.01 -4.33 6.10
CA LYS A 24 -0.69 -3.58 7.16
C LYS A 24 0.10 -3.60 8.46
N LYS A 25 0.59 -4.76 8.87
CA LYS A 25 1.41 -4.91 10.07
C LYS A 25 2.68 -4.07 9.97
N LEU A 26 3.40 -4.13 8.86
CA LEU A 26 4.62 -3.34 8.64
C LEU A 26 4.33 -1.84 8.69
N LEU A 27 3.22 -1.39 8.10
CA LEU A 27 2.80 0.01 8.16
C LEU A 27 2.46 0.45 9.59
N THR A 28 1.69 -0.36 10.33
CA THR A 28 1.35 -0.08 11.73
C THR A 28 2.61 -0.02 12.59
N GLU A 29 3.53 -0.97 12.42
CA GLU A 29 4.80 -0.98 13.13
C GLU A 29 5.61 0.27 12.81
N PHE A 30 5.75 0.62 11.52
CA PHE A 30 6.43 1.85 11.09
C PHE A 30 5.85 3.09 11.76
N GLN A 31 4.53 3.25 11.79
CA GLN A 31 3.85 4.38 12.44
C GLN A 31 4.16 4.51 13.95
N THR A 32 4.53 3.41 14.62
CA THR A 32 4.92 3.42 16.03
C THR A 32 6.42 3.65 16.28
N THR A 33 7.24 3.68 15.22
CA THR A 33 8.69 3.88 15.35
C THR A 33 9.08 5.36 15.46
N LYS A 34 10.25 5.62 16.06
CA LYS A 34 10.86 6.96 16.09
C LYS A 34 11.24 7.46 14.70
N SER A 35 11.51 6.54 13.76
CA SER A 35 11.79 6.90 12.37
C SER A 35 10.60 7.58 11.68
N HIS A 36 9.38 7.17 12.01
CA HIS A 36 8.16 7.80 11.51
C HIS A 36 7.97 9.20 12.11
N GLU A 37 8.23 9.40 13.40
CA GLU A 37 8.19 10.73 14.02
C GLU A 37 9.15 11.71 13.33
N LYS A 38 10.40 11.30 13.10
CA LYS A 38 11.39 12.10 12.35
C LYS A 38 10.97 12.38 10.91
N PHE A 39 10.33 11.41 10.26
CA PHE A 39 9.80 11.57 8.91
C PHE A 39 8.72 12.65 8.88
N VAL A 40 7.76 12.61 9.81
CA VAL A 40 6.70 13.62 9.91
C VAL A 40 7.29 14.99 10.24
N GLU A 41 8.21 15.08 11.20
CA GLU A 41 8.90 16.34 11.54
C GLU A 41 9.57 16.96 10.31
N ARG A 42 10.27 16.15 9.51
CA ARG A 42 10.92 16.65 8.29
C ARG A 42 9.94 17.08 7.21
N VAL A 43 8.82 16.37 7.07
CA VAL A 43 7.72 16.77 6.16
C VAL A 43 7.14 18.12 6.60
N GLU A 44 6.87 18.30 7.89
CA GLU A 44 6.36 19.55 8.46
C GLU A 44 7.34 20.71 8.28
N GLU A 45 8.63 20.47 8.46
CA GLU A 45 9.69 21.46 8.22
C GLU A 45 9.69 21.93 6.76
N ILE A 46 9.67 21.00 5.80
CA ILE A 46 9.67 21.33 4.36
C ILE A 46 8.39 22.08 3.97
N VAL A 47 7.23 21.65 4.46
CA VAL A 47 5.97 22.36 4.22
C VAL A 47 6.00 23.76 4.83
N GLY A 48 6.54 23.89 6.05
CA GLY A 48 6.72 25.16 6.73
C GLY A 48 7.67 26.11 5.99
N GLU A 49 8.80 25.62 5.49
CA GLU A 49 9.72 26.38 4.63
C GLU A 49 9.03 26.83 3.35
N LYS A 50 8.33 25.93 2.66
CA LYS A 50 7.63 26.25 1.41
C LYS A 50 6.55 27.33 1.59
N LEU A 51 5.80 27.28 2.69
CA LEU A 51 4.77 28.28 3.00
C LEU A 51 5.36 29.63 3.43
N LYS A 52 6.56 29.65 4.02
CA LYS A 52 7.28 30.89 4.34
C LYS A 52 7.84 31.55 3.08
N ASP A 53 8.36 30.74 2.16
CA ASP A 53 8.98 31.21 0.92
C ASP A 53 7.96 31.73 -0.10
N ASP A 54 6.79 31.07 -0.22
CA ASP A 54 5.71 31.48 -1.12
C ASP A 54 4.42 31.80 -0.35
N VAL A 55 4.29 33.06 0.08
CA VAL A 55 3.08 33.56 0.74
C VAL A 55 1.85 33.40 -0.15
N HIS A 56 1.99 33.41 -1.48
CA HIS A 56 0.85 33.25 -2.39
C HIS A 56 0.30 31.82 -2.40
N LEU A 57 1.06 30.82 -1.96
CA LEU A 57 0.54 29.44 -1.81
C LEU A 57 -0.62 29.38 -0.82
N THR A 58 -0.63 30.21 0.23
CA THR A 58 -1.70 30.24 1.23
C THR A 58 -3.05 30.69 0.66
N TYR A 59 -3.04 31.44 -0.45
CA TYR A 59 -4.25 31.93 -1.13
C TYR A 59 -4.65 31.07 -2.34
N LYS A 60 -3.86 30.07 -2.71
CA LYS A 60 -4.21 29.12 -3.79
C LYS A 60 -5.34 28.20 -3.33
N LYS A 61 -6.06 27.61 -4.29
CA LYS A 61 -7.02 26.52 -4.01
C LYS A 61 -6.28 25.34 -3.37
N ARG A 62 -6.93 24.66 -2.43
CA ARG A 62 -6.40 23.50 -1.69
C ARG A 62 -5.73 22.46 -2.59
N ASP A 63 -6.33 22.14 -3.73
CA ASP A 63 -5.79 21.11 -4.64
C ASP A 63 -4.43 21.52 -5.22
N LYS A 64 -4.28 22.80 -5.62
CA LYS A 64 -3.01 23.33 -6.12
C LYS A 64 -1.95 23.43 -5.03
N LEU A 65 -2.35 23.82 -3.82
CA LEU A 65 -1.46 23.83 -2.66
C LEU A 65 -0.92 22.42 -2.39
N GLN A 66 -1.79 21.42 -2.41
CA GLN A 66 -1.41 20.03 -2.19
C GLN A 66 -0.48 19.50 -3.29
N GLU A 67 -0.75 19.82 -4.57
CA GLU A 67 0.11 19.45 -5.69
C GLU A 67 1.52 20.04 -5.56
N GLU A 68 1.63 21.33 -5.25
CA GLU A 68 2.92 22.01 -5.04
C GLU A 68 3.69 21.44 -3.84
N ILE A 69 2.99 21.10 -2.76
CA ILE A 69 3.59 20.43 -1.60
C ILE A 69 4.10 19.04 -1.97
N ILE A 70 3.32 18.24 -2.72
CA ILE A 70 3.74 16.91 -3.17
C ILE A 70 4.99 17.01 -4.05
N ILE A 71 5.00 17.93 -5.02
CA ILE A 71 6.16 18.16 -5.89
C ILE A 71 7.40 18.53 -5.06
N GLU A 72 7.24 19.38 -4.05
CA GLU A 72 8.35 19.76 -3.18
C GLU A 72 8.85 18.57 -2.35
N LEU A 73 7.95 17.75 -1.80
CA LEU A 73 8.31 16.54 -1.05
C LEU A 73 9.04 15.51 -1.91
N GLU A 74 8.66 15.35 -3.18
CA GLU A 74 9.32 14.45 -4.13
C GLU A 74 10.77 14.86 -4.48
N ARG A 75 11.15 16.12 -4.25
CA ARG A 75 12.54 16.58 -4.47
C ARG A 75 13.51 16.06 -3.41
N TYR A 76 13.00 15.69 -2.24
CA TYR A 76 13.81 15.21 -1.14
C TYR A 76 13.67 13.68 -1.03
N PRO A 77 14.77 12.93 -0.87
CA PRO A 77 14.71 11.48 -0.69
C PRO A 77 14.29 11.12 0.75
N LEU A 78 13.13 11.62 1.18
CA LEU A 78 12.62 11.46 2.55
C LEU A 78 12.21 10.02 2.81
N TRP A 79 11.58 9.40 1.82
CA TRP A 79 11.07 8.04 1.95
C TRP A 79 12.21 7.02 1.98
N GLU A 80 13.29 7.19 1.20
CA GLU A 80 14.45 6.30 1.23
C GLU A 80 15.15 6.35 2.58
N ARG A 81 15.30 7.55 3.15
CA ARG A 81 15.90 7.75 4.47
C ARG A 81 15.05 7.13 5.57
N ALA A 82 13.75 7.44 5.60
CA ALA A 82 12.83 6.86 6.56
C ALA A 82 12.76 5.33 6.43
N LEU A 83 12.78 4.80 5.21
CA LEU A 83 12.80 3.36 4.95
C LEU A 83 14.10 2.72 5.43
N SER A 84 15.25 3.36 5.23
CA SER A 84 16.53 2.87 5.74
C SER A 84 16.54 2.78 7.27
N ASP A 85 16.06 3.83 7.93
CA ASP A 85 15.98 3.88 9.40
C ASP A 85 14.98 2.84 9.94
N ALA A 86 13.79 2.77 9.33
CA ALA A 86 12.76 1.79 9.67
C ALA A 86 13.24 0.36 9.42
N ARG A 87 14.03 0.12 8.38
CA ARG A 87 14.59 -1.20 8.09
C ARG A 87 15.51 -1.66 9.22
N ALA A 88 16.44 -0.81 9.65
CA ALA A 88 17.34 -1.11 10.75
C ALA A 88 16.58 -1.31 12.08
N GLU A 89 15.48 -0.59 12.30
CA GLU A 89 14.71 -0.72 13.53
C GLU A 89 13.74 -1.92 13.53
N ILE A 90 13.00 -2.12 12.45
CA ILE A 90 11.92 -3.12 12.36
C ILE A 90 12.47 -4.48 11.93
N LEU A 91 13.30 -4.53 10.88
CA LEU A 91 13.74 -5.81 10.31
C LEU A 91 14.93 -6.42 11.06
N GLU A 92 15.85 -5.60 11.59
CA GLU A 92 17.05 -6.13 12.25
C GLU A 92 16.84 -6.40 13.74
N LYS A 93 16.10 -5.53 14.46
CA LYS A 93 15.90 -5.70 15.91
C LYS A 93 14.80 -6.71 16.25
N ARG A 94 13.84 -6.92 15.35
CA ARG A 94 12.67 -7.75 15.62
C ARG A 94 12.72 -9.03 14.79
N LYS A 95 12.24 -10.14 15.37
CA LYS A 95 11.99 -11.40 14.63
C LYS A 95 10.79 -11.27 13.70
N PHE A 96 10.78 -10.25 12.84
CA PHE A 96 9.67 -9.93 11.94
C PHE A 96 9.41 -11.06 10.93
N PHE A 97 10.46 -11.78 10.55
CA PHE A 97 10.38 -12.89 9.59
C PHE A 97 9.73 -14.15 10.14
N GLY A 98 9.69 -14.36 11.47
CA GLY A 98 9.11 -15.57 12.06
C GLY A 98 7.68 -15.86 11.61
N PRO A 99 6.74 -14.90 11.73
CA PRO A 99 5.37 -15.05 11.20
C PRO A 99 5.31 -15.30 9.69
N VAL A 100 6.24 -14.72 8.90
CA VAL A 100 6.28 -14.92 7.44
C VAL A 100 6.69 -16.36 7.12
N ASP A 101 7.70 -16.87 7.83
CA ASP A 101 8.16 -18.25 7.70
C ASP A 101 7.04 -19.23 8.08
N GLU A 102 6.32 -18.97 9.17
CA GLU A 102 5.16 -19.76 9.58
C GLU A 102 4.04 -19.79 8.52
N ASP A 103 3.76 -18.65 7.88
CA ASP A 103 2.72 -18.58 6.85
C ASP A 103 3.15 -19.26 5.54
N LEU A 104 4.42 -19.16 5.17
CA LEU A 104 4.98 -19.90 4.04
C LEU A 104 4.97 -21.41 4.29
N ASP A 105 5.31 -21.85 5.50
CA ASP A 105 5.24 -23.26 5.90
C ASP A 105 3.81 -23.79 5.83
N LYS A 106 2.82 -23.01 6.28
CA LYS A 106 1.39 -23.38 6.16
C LYS A 106 0.97 -23.55 4.70
N LEU A 107 1.40 -22.65 3.80
CA LEU A 107 1.10 -22.77 2.37
C LEU A 107 1.74 -24.00 1.74
N LEU A 108 3.01 -24.26 2.05
CA LEU A 108 3.71 -25.45 1.56
C LEU A 108 3.10 -26.75 2.09
N GLN A 109 2.67 -26.77 3.35
CA GLN A 109 1.95 -27.91 3.93
C GLN A 109 0.58 -28.12 3.29
N ALA A 110 -0.18 -27.03 3.04
CA ALA A 110 -1.46 -27.10 2.37
C ALA A 110 -1.33 -27.64 0.94
N ASP A 111 -0.30 -27.21 0.19
CA ASP A 111 -0.02 -27.73 -1.14
C ASP A 111 0.37 -29.21 -1.11
N LYS A 112 1.18 -29.63 -0.14
CA LYS A 112 1.53 -31.05 0.05
C LYS A 112 0.29 -31.92 0.29
N LEU A 113 -0.65 -31.46 1.12
CA LEU A 113 -1.92 -32.17 1.35
C LEU A 113 -2.78 -32.21 0.07
N ASN A 114 -2.79 -31.13 -0.69
CA ASN A 114 -3.51 -31.06 -1.97
C ASN A 114 -2.93 -32.03 -3.02
N MET A 115 -1.60 -32.14 -3.11
CA MET A 115 -0.94 -33.13 -3.97
C MET A 115 -1.31 -34.56 -3.59
N GLN A 116 -1.35 -34.86 -2.28
CA GLN A 116 -1.72 -36.18 -1.78
C GLN A 116 -3.17 -36.52 -2.13
N ALA A 117 -4.10 -35.56 -2.03
CA ALA A 117 -5.49 -35.74 -2.41
C ALA A 117 -5.67 -35.97 -3.93
N GLN A 118 -4.80 -35.40 -4.76
CA GLN A 118 -4.81 -35.59 -6.22
C GLN A 118 -4.20 -36.91 -6.68
N GLY A 119 -3.76 -37.79 -5.76
CA GLY A 119 -3.13 -39.06 -6.11
C GLY A 119 -1.79 -38.90 -6.84
N VAL A 120 -1.18 -37.71 -6.77
CA VAL A 120 0.14 -37.47 -7.36
C VAL A 120 1.18 -38.11 -6.42
N PRO A 121 1.89 -39.17 -6.84
CA PRO A 121 2.86 -39.83 -5.99
C PRO A 121 3.96 -38.83 -5.56
N ILE A 122 4.30 -38.85 -4.27
CA ILE A 122 5.31 -37.99 -3.65
C ILE A 122 6.71 -38.51 -4.03
N SER A 123 7.05 -38.53 -5.32
CA SER A 123 8.39 -38.93 -5.79
C SER A 123 9.38 -37.76 -5.84
N TRP A 124 8.95 -36.54 -5.54
CA TRP A 124 9.79 -35.35 -5.55
C TRP A 124 10.48 -35.12 -4.19
N ARG A 125 11.60 -35.79 -3.90
CA ARG A 125 12.42 -35.41 -2.73
C ARG A 125 13.88 -35.86 -2.68
N ARG A 126 14.63 -35.88 -3.78
CA ARG A 126 16.09 -36.08 -3.68
C ARG A 126 17.01 -35.18 -4.49
N GLU A 127 16.52 -34.44 -5.48
CA GLU A 127 17.45 -33.66 -6.33
C GLU A 127 17.60 -32.18 -5.93
N PHE A 128 16.68 -31.59 -5.16
CA PHE A 128 16.81 -30.19 -4.73
C PHE A 128 17.70 -29.97 -3.49
N HIS A 129 18.24 -31.02 -2.88
CA HIS A 129 19.08 -30.90 -1.67
C HIS A 129 20.58 -30.66 -1.95
N TYR A 130 21.04 -30.61 -3.21
CA TYR A 130 22.49 -30.59 -3.50
C TYR A 130 23.13 -29.25 -3.90
N THR A 131 22.38 -28.14 -4.03
CA THR A 131 22.99 -26.86 -4.45
C THR A 131 22.93 -25.73 -3.43
N ALA A 132 22.15 -25.84 -2.35
CA ALA A 132 22.06 -24.78 -1.33
C ALA A 132 23.08 -24.91 -0.18
N VAL A 133 23.68 -26.09 0.05
CA VAL A 133 24.58 -26.30 1.20
C VAL A 133 26.03 -25.85 0.93
N THR A 134 26.43 -25.65 -0.33
CA THR A 134 27.82 -25.28 -0.66
C THR A 134 28.06 -23.76 -0.74
N ALA A 135 27.00 -22.94 -0.83
CA ALA A 135 27.15 -21.48 -0.98
C ALA A 135 26.96 -20.67 0.32
N GLY A 136 26.37 -21.25 1.37
CA GLY A 136 26.01 -20.53 2.60
C GLY A 136 27.01 -20.60 3.76
N SER A 137 28.04 -21.44 3.70
CA SER A 137 28.89 -21.76 4.86
C SER A 137 30.29 -21.14 4.79
N LYS A 138 30.40 -19.84 4.48
CA LYS A 138 31.70 -19.15 4.46
C LYS A 138 31.75 -17.81 5.22
N LEU A 139 30.77 -17.49 6.07
CA LEU A 139 30.76 -16.20 6.78
C LEU A 139 30.52 -16.21 8.29
N TYR A 140 30.42 -17.37 8.95
CA TYR A 140 30.42 -17.39 10.43
C TYR A 140 31.53 -18.30 10.95
N GLY A 141 32.59 -17.64 11.42
CA GLY A 141 33.71 -18.28 12.08
C GLY A 141 33.29 -18.99 13.36
N ALA A 142 33.62 -20.27 13.44
CA ALA A 142 33.71 -21.00 14.69
C ALA A 142 35.19 -21.34 14.92
N ALA A 143 35.75 -20.73 15.95
CA ALA A 143 37.05 -21.09 16.48
C ALA A 143 36.99 -22.50 17.08
N GLY A 144 38.03 -23.29 16.83
CA GLY A 144 38.40 -24.43 17.67
C GLY A 144 37.83 -25.78 17.24
N SER A 145 38.60 -26.52 16.44
CA SER A 145 39.11 -27.85 16.82
C SER A 145 39.91 -28.45 15.66
N GLY A 146 41.20 -28.66 15.92
CA GLY A 146 42.16 -29.20 14.98
C GLY A 146 41.94 -30.69 14.73
N LEU A 147 41.47 -31.03 13.53
CA LEU A 147 41.69 -32.32 12.92
C LEU A 147 42.26 -32.05 11.52
N LYS A 148 43.52 -32.47 11.33
CA LYS A 148 44.26 -32.32 10.08
C LYS A 148 43.70 -33.31 9.05
N SER A 149 42.76 -32.89 8.20
CA SER A 149 42.37 -33.67 7.02
C SER A 149 43.36 -33.42 5.89
N ASN A 150 44.17 -34.43 5.61
CA ASN A 150 45.16 -34.45 4.54
C ASN A 150 44.46 -34.75 3.20
N THR A 151 43.61 -33.82 2.75
CA THR A 151 42.91 -33.91 1.47
C THR A 151 43.70 -33.13 0.42
N PRO A 152 44.02 -33.71 -0.76
CA PRO A 152 44.73 -33.02 -1.82
C PRO A 152 44.00 -31.73 -2.20
N GLN A 153 44.68 -30.59 -2.05
CA GLN A 153 44.17 -29.29 -2.42
C GLN A 153 43.96 -29.27 -3.94
N PRO A 154 42.72 -29.09 -4.44
CA PRO A 154 42.49 -28.94 -5.86
C PRO A 154 43.26 -27.71 -6.38
N PRO A 155 43.75 -27.77 -7.64
CA PRO A 155 44.47 -26.66 -8.24
C PRO A 155 43.63 -25.38 -8.14
N ALA A 156 44.30 -24.28 -7.80
CA ALA A 156 43.66 -22.98 -7.65
C ALA A 156 42.84 -22.66 -8.91
N PRO A 157 41.57 -22.26 -8.77
CA PRO A 157 40.78 -21.80 -9.90
C PRO A 157 41.54 -20.68 -10.61
N GLU A 158 41.79 -20.83 -11.91
CA GLU A 158 42.36 -19.76 -12.71
C GLU A 158 41.47 -18.53 -12.58
N GLU A 159 42.10 -17.40 -12.26
CA GLU A 159 41.41 -16.13 -12.08
C GLU A 159 40.70 -15.78 -13.40
N PRO A 160 39.39 -15.56 -13.39
CA PRO A 160 38.67 -15.26 -14.62
C PRO A 160 39.27 -14.00 -15.26
N PRO A 161 39.40 -13.96 -16.58
CA PRO A 161 39.95 -12.79 -17.27
C PRO A 161 39.13 -11.55 -16.89
N PRO A 162 39.78 -10.38 -16.78
CA PRO A 162 39.07 -9.15 -16.46
C PRO A 162 37.95 -8.91 -17.47
N PRO A 163 36.78 -8.43 -17.03
CA PRO A 163 35.68 -8.13 -17.94
C PRO A 163 36.13 -7.09 -18.96
N PRO A 164 35.66 -7.20 -20.22
CA PRO A 164 35.95 -6.17 -21.22
C PRO A 164 35.43 -4.81 -20.74
N PRO A 165 36.11 -3.70 -21.11
CA PRO A 165 35.64 -2.37 -20.78
C PRO A 165 34.22 -2.17 -21.35
N PRO A 166 33.35 -1.44 -20.63
CA PRO A 166 32.02 -1.14 -21.13
C PRO A 166 32.12 -0.38 -22.47
N PRO A 167 31.22 -0.64 -23.43
CA PRO A 167 31.18 0.15 -24.66
C PRO A 167 30.96 1.63 -24.30
N PRO A 168 31.50 2.57 -25.10
CA PRO A 168 31.23 3.99 -24.90
C PRO A 168 29.73 4.23 -24.93
N SER A 169 29.22 4.96 -23.93
CA SER A 169 27.81 5.34 -23.87
C SER A 169 27.41 6.01 -25.18
N SER A 170 26.40 5.45 -25.85
CA SER A 170 25.81 6.08 -27.03
C SER A 170 25.33 7.50 -26.65
N PRO A 171 25.50 8.49 -27.53
CA PRO A 171 25.03 9.85 -27.27
C PRO A 171 23.52 9.83 -26.96
N PRO A 172 23.03 10.71 -26.07
CA PRO A 172 21.62 10.78 -25.75
C PRO A 172 20.81 11.03 -27.03
N PRO A 173 19.62 10.44 -27.16
CA PRO A 173 18.74 10.70 -28.29
C PRO A 173 18.39 12.21 -28.33
N PRO A 174 18.20 12.79 -29.52
CA PRO A 174 17.75 14.16 -29.63
C PRO A 174 16.40 14.34 -28.92
N PRO A 175 16.15 15.52 -28.31
CA PRO A 175 14.86 15.81 -27.69
C PRO A 175 13.73 15.65 -28.72
N PRO A 176 12.55 15.16 -28.31
CA PRO A 176 11.40 15.06 -29.19
C PRO A 176 11.00 16.47 -29.69
N PRO A 177 10.49 16.59 -30.93
CA PRO A 177 9.98 17.85 -31.44
C PRO A 177 8.84 18.37 -30.54
N PRO A 178 8.70 19.69 -30.39
CA PRO A 178 7.63 20.28 -29.59
C PRO A 178 6.25 19.85 -30.15
N PRO A 179 5.25 19.63 -29.27
CA PRO A 179 3.89 19.30 -29.70
C PRO A 179 3.39 20.37 -30.66
N GLN A 180 3.03 19.97 -31.88
CA GLN A 180 2.32 20.87 -32.78
C GLN A 180 0.95 21.15 -32.15
N MET A 181 0.71 22.40 -31.75
CA MET A 181 -0.60 22.84 -31.32
C MET A 181 -1.58 22.66 -32.48
N THR A 182 -2.38 21.59 -32.42
CA THR A 182 -3.55 21.43 -33.28
C THR A 182 -4.44 22.64 -33.07
N GLN A 183 -4.55 23.48 -34.11
CA GLN A 183 -5.44 24.62 -34.08
C GLN A 183 -6.87 24.12 -33.83
N PRO A 184 -7.64 24.78 -32.94
CA PRO A 184 -9.01 24.37 -32.66
C PRO A 184 -9.85 24.55 -33.92
N SER A 185 -10.33 23.44 -34.46
CA SER A 185 -11.35 23.42 -35.51
C SER A 185 -12.57 24.20 -35.02
N TYR A 186 -12.85 25.30 -35.72
CA TYR A 186 -13.98 26.18 -35.52
C TYR A 186 -15.28 25.37 -35.77
N TRP A 187 -15.92 24.93 -34.69
CA TRP A 187 -17.22 24.26 -34.76
C TRP A 187 -18.30 25.28 -35.12
N GLY A 188 -18.63 25.35 -36.42
CA GLY A 188 -19.85 25.98 -36.90
C GLY A 188 -21.07 25.25 -36.32
N TYR A 189 -21.91 25.96 -35.60
CA TYR A 189 -23.19 25.47 -35.10
C TYR A 189 -24.20 25.34 -36.26
N PRO A 190 -24.72 24.14 -36.56
CA PRO A 190 -25.88 23.99 -37.41
C PRO A 190 -27.14 24.10 -36.55
N ASN A 191 -27.85 25.22 -36.72
CA ASN A 191 -29.30 25.29 -36.82
C ASN A 191 -30.13 24.42 -35.84
N MET A 192 -30.37 24.92 -34.62
CA MET A 192 -31.41 24.37 -33.74
C MET A 192 -32.74 25.12 -33.98
N PRO A 193 -33.82 24.44 -34.41
CA PRO A 193 -35.15 25.03 -34.55
C PRO A 193 -35.80 25.22 -33.16
N GLY A 194 -36.62 26.27 -33.07
CA GLY A 194 -37.09 26.88 -31.84
C GLY A 194 -37.76 25.97 -30.82
N TYR A 195 -37.39 26.19 -29.55
CA TYR A 195 -38.19 25.78 -28.41
C TYR A 195 -39.16 26.90 -28.02
N PRO A 196 -40.44 26.58 -27.74
CA PRO A 196 -41.45 27.57 -27.40
C PRO A 196 -41.21 28.15 -25.99
N MET A 197 -41.24 29.48 -25.94
CA MET A 197 -41.45 30.30 -24.75
C MET A 197 -42.64 29.78 -23.93
N GLY A 198 -42.40 29.44 -22.67
CA GLY A 198 -43.48 29.06 -21.75
C GLY A 198 -42.98 28.44 -20.46
N MET A 199 -42.22 29.19 -19.65
CA MET A 199 -42.11 28.88 -18.23
C MET A 199 -42.46 30.11 -17.37
N PRO A 200 -43.28 29.93 -16.32
CA PRO A 200 -43.80 31.02 -15.50
C PRO A 200 -42.73 31.59 -14.55
N PRO A 201 -42.76 32.90 -14.28
CA PRO A 201 -41.83 33.55 -13.36
C PRO A 201 -42.34 33.36 -11.92
N ASN A 202 -41.99 32.24 -11.27
CA ASN A 202 -41.99 32.15 -9.80
C ASN A 202 -41.33 30.84 -9.34
N ALA A 203 -40.00 30.82 -9.39
CA ALA A 203 -39.19 29.87 -8.63
C ALA A 203 -37.86 30.53 -8.22
N TYR A 204 -37.95 31.71 -7.61
CA TYR A 204 -36.86 32.24 -6.80
C TYR A 204 -36.93 31.61 -5.42
N GLY A 205 -36.18 30.54 -5.21
CA GLY A 205 -36.07 29.91 -3.90
C GLY A 205 -35.00 28.83 -3.87
N ALA A 206 -34.00 29.05 -3.02
CA ALA A 206 -33.02 28.07 -2.57
C ALA A 206 -31.93 27.64 -3.56
N TYR A 207 -30.93 28.51 -3.73
CA TYR A 207 -29.55 28.07 -3.97
C TYR A 207 -29.05 27.36 -2.70
N GLY A 208 -29.49 26.12 -2.51
CA GLY A 208 -28.85 25.18 -1.61
C GLY A 208 -27.56 24.70 -2.28
N TYR A 209 -26.43 24.99 -1.65
CA TYR A 209 -25.15 24.35 -1.97
C TYR A 209 -25.28 22.85 -1.67
N GLY A 210 -25.77 22.10 -2.65
CA GLY A 210 -25.77 20.64 -2.65
C GLY A 210 -24.34 20.16 -2.84
N TYR A 211 -23.64 19.93 -1.74
CA TYR A 211 -22.54 18.95 -1.74
C TYR A 211 -23.15 17.61 -2.11
N GLY A 212 -23.08 17.27 -3.40
CA GLY A 212 -23.42 15.97 -3.92
C GLY A 212 -22.52 14.93 -3.30
N TYR A 213 -22.95 14.33 -2.19
CA TYR A 213 -22.45 13.04 -1.78
C TYR A 213 -22.82 12.06 -2.89
N PRO A 214 -21.85 11.33 -3.47
CA PRO A 214 -22.16 10.26 -4.40
C PRO A 214 -23.04 9.23 -3.69
N ASP A 215 -24.18 8.93 -4.31
CA ASP A 215 -25.12 7.91 -3.89
C ASP A 215 -24.37 6.58 -3.61
N PRO A 216 -24.42 6.03 -2.38
CA PRO A 216 -23.75 4.78 -2.02
C PRO A 216 -24.20 3.57 -2.86
N SER A 217 -25.34 3.66 -3.57
CA SER A 217 -25.86 2.57 -4.40
C SER A 217 -25.04 2.31 -5.67
N MET A 218 -24.15 3.22 -6.07
CA MET A 218 -23.30 3.05 -7.25
C MET A 218 -22.11 2.08 -7.02
N TYR A 219 -21.82 1.70 -5.78
CA TYR A 219 -20.76 0.73 -5.44
C TYR A 219 -21.29 -0.71 -5.27
N ALA A 220 -22.45 -1.04 -5.86
CA ALA A 220 -22.87 -2.41 -6.01
C ALA A 220 -21.92 -3.13 -6.98
N TYR A 221 -20.93 -3.83 -6.41
CA TYR A 221 -20.02 -4.73 -7.11
C TYR A 221 -20.83 -5.73 -7.95
N ALA A 222 -20.70 -5.64 -9.28
CA ALA A 222 -21.27 -6.61 -10.20
C ALA A 222 -20.59 -7.97 -9.97
N GLY A 223 -21.25 -8.86 -9.21
CA GLY A 223 -20.72 -10.21 -8.94
C GLY A 223 -21.37 -10.98 -7.79
N MET A 224 -22.17 -10.35 -6.93
CA MET A 224 -22.90 -11.08 -5.89
C MET A 224 -24.23 -11.61 -6.43
N THR A 225 -24.22 -12.86 -6.88
CA THR A 225 -25.45 -13.65 -7.08
C THR A 225 -26.20 -13.77 -5.74
N PRO A 226 -27.50 -13.47 -5.67
CA PRO A 226 -28.28 -13.66 -4.46
C PRO A 226 -28.33 -15.14 -4.10
N ASN A 227 -27.87 -15.45 -2.89
CA ASN A 227 -27.86 -16.80 -2.34
C ASN A 227 -29.31 -17.23 -2.06
N PRO A 228 -29.83 -18.32 -2.65
CA PRO A 228 -31.26 -18.68 -2.58
C PRO A 228 -31.65 -19.47 -1.32
N HIS A 229 -30.84 -19.46 -0.26
CA HIS A 229 -31.14 -20.19 0.98
C HIS A 229 -31.30 -19.23 2.15
N GLY A 230 -32.55 -18.88 2.39
CA GLY A 230 -32.99 -18.17 3.59
C GLY A 230 -32.75 -19.02 4.82
N TYR A 231 -31.83 -18.55 5.67
CA TYR A 231 -31.82 -18.94 7.07
C TYR A 231 -32.64 -17.92 7.85
N PRO A 232 -33.55 -18.34 8.74
CA PRO A 232 -34.23 -17.42 9.64
C PRO A 232 -33.21 -16.79 10.59
N VAL A 233 -33.14 -15.47 10.58
CA VAL A 233 -32.32 -14.68 11.51
C VAL A 233 -32.94 -14.81 12.91
N PRO A 234 -32.14 -15.14 13.95
CA PRO A 234 -32.63 -15.21 15.32
C PRO A 234 -33.12 -13.84 15.79
N ASN A 235 -34.36 -13.83 16.25
CA ASN A 235 -35.07 -12.67 16.79
C ASN A 235 -34.35 -12.17 18.06
N GLY A 236 -33.90 -10.91 18.10
CA GLY A 236 -33.33 -10.32 19.31
C GLY A 236 -32.36 -9.14 19.18
N GLY A 237 -32.11 -8.61 17.97
CA GLY A 237 -31.31 -7.39 17.81
C GLY A 237 -32.13 -6.11 18.08
N PRO A 238 -31.58 -5.09 18.76
CA PRO A 238 -32.27 -3.83 18.98
C PRO A 238 -32.61 -3.17 17.64
N GLN A 239 -33.88 -2.79 17.47
CA GLN A 239 -34.36 -2.03 16.31
C GLN A 239 -33.53 -0.76 16.15
N VAL A 240 -32.79 -0.68 15.04
CA VAL A 240 -32.18 0.57 14.61
C VAL A 240 -33.33 1.45 14.07
N PRO A 241 -33.53 2.67 14.62
CA PRO A 241 -34.60 3.54 14.15
C PRO A 241 -34.37 3.95 12.68
N PRO A 242 -35.45 4.14 11.90
CA PRO A 242 -35.33 4.52 10.50
C PRO A 242 -34.62 5.89 10.34
N PRO A 243 -33.81 6.05 9.29
CA PRO A 243 -33.05 7.27 9.05
C PRO A 243 -34.00 8.42 8.73
N GLY A 244 -33.98 9.46 9.56
CA GLY A 244 -34.79 10.67 9.38
C GLY A 244 -35.30 11.32 10.68
N MET A 245 -35.24 10.62 11.81
CA MET A 245 -35.61 11.17 13.12
C MET A 245 -34.34 11.58 13.89
N PHE A 246 -33.75 12.72 13.54
CA PHE A 246 -32.78 13.36 14.43
C PHE A 246 -33.53 13.92 15.64
N MET A 247 -33.53 13.17 16.74
CA MET A 247 -33.90 13.75 18.03
C MET A 247 -32.82 14.76 18.42
N PRO A 248 -33.20 15.98 18.84
CA PRO A 248 -32.24 16.93 19.39
C PRO A 248 -31.56 16.31 20.63
N PRO A 249 -30.26 16.56 20.85
CA PRO A 249 -29.56 16.04 22.01
C PRO A 249 -30.26 16.52 23.29
N PRO A 250 -30.35 15.66 24.32
CA PRO A 250 -30.95 16.05 25.59
C PRO A 250 -30.18 17.24 26.18
N PRO A 251 -30.86 18.18 26.85
CA PRO A 251 -30.20 19.30 27.49
C PRO A 251 -29.18 18.80 28.52
N PRO A 252 -28.02 19.47 28.66
CA PRO A 252 -27.01 19.09 29.63
C PRO A 252 -27.63 19.08 31.03
N GLY A 253 -27.54 17.94 31.71
CA GLY A 253 -28.02 17.78 33.07
C GLY A 253 -27.26 18.71 34.03
N PRO A 254 -27.87 19.05 35.19
CA PRO A 254 -27.23 19.91 36.17
C PRO A 254 -25.92 19.27 36.68
N TYR A 255 -24.83 20.03 36.61
CA TYR A 255 -23.52 19.61 37.10
C TYR A 255 -23.59 19.33 38.62
N PRO A 256 -23.26 18.12 39.09
CA PRO A 256 -23.18 17.81 40.50
C PRO A 256 -21.86 18.37 41.04
N GLY A 257 -21.89 19.56 41.65
CA GLY A 257 -20.66 20.09 42.24
C GLY A 257 -20.66 21.57 42.64
N GLN A 258 -21.72 22.08 43.25
CA GLN A 258 -21.62 23.28 44.08
C GLN A 258 -22.57 23.16 45.27
N GLN A 259 -22.17 22.40 46.28
CA GLN A 259 -22.61 22.67 47.65
C GLN A 259 -21.49 23.47 48.32
N GLY A 260 -21.72 24.78 48.43
CA GLY A 260 -20.89 25.69 49.19
C GLY A 260 -21.02 25.41 50.68
N GLY A 261 -19.88 25.24 51.33
CA GLY A 261 -19.72 25.46 52.76
C GLY A 261 -19.11 26.85 52.95
N TRP A 262 -19.87 27.77 53.51
CA TRP A 262 -19.35 28.97 54.16
C TRP A 262 -19.68 28.84 55.65
N GLN A 263 -18.61 28.77 56.46
CA GLN A 263 -18.62 29.09 57.89
C GLN A 263 -18.29 30.58 58.05
#